data_AF-A0A8S2FZ31-F1
#
_entry.id   AF-A0A8S2FZ31-F1
#
_cell.length_a   1.000
_cell.length_b   1.000
_cell.length_c   1.000
_cell.angle_alpha   90.00
_cell.angle_beta   90.00
_cell.angle_gamma   90.00
#
_symmetry.space_group_name_H-M   'P 1'
#
loop_
_entity.id
_entity.type
_entity.pdbx_description
1 polymer ?
#
loop_
_entity_poly.entity_id
_entity_poly.type
_entity_poly.pdbx_seq_one_letter_code
_entity_poly.pdbx_strand_id
1 'polypeptide(L)'
;MGETGTKTIIISGCGGGYDIFGALLFYFKFKSENNNNAVKFILVNYSFTKMSLLNEYSQKLTNALYRVTPTISDKHLDENMYFPELRLANQLNETFYAIVCNYEYTKLKFIHEVYEYIMNNESESVVDKLYLVGCGSDILLTGN
;
A
#
# COMPACT_ATOMS: atom_id res chain seq x y z
N MET A 1 -6.89 26.25 19.63
CA MET A 1 -7.84 26.18 18.50
C MET A 1 -7.23 25.25 17.48
N GLY A 2 -7.64 23.99 17.44
CA GLY A 2 -7.07 22.98 16.53
C GLY A 2 -7.71 23.12 15.17
N GLU A 3 -6.89 23.20 14.12
CA GLU A 3 -7.36 23.24 12.73
C GLU A 3 -8.17 21.98 12.42
N THR A 4 -9.47 22.17 12.18
CA THR A 4 -10.42 21.14 11.76
C THR A 4 -10.29 20.86 10.27
N GLY A 5 -9.07 20.61 9.81
CA GLY A 5 -8.79 20.13 8.46
C GLY A 5 -8.80 18.60 8.45
N THR A 6 -9.40 18.00 7.43
CA THR A 6 -9.15 16.58 7.12
C THR A 6 -7.65 16.38 6.99
N LYS A 7 -7.09 15.32 7.58
CA LYS A 7 -5.65 15.02 7.50
C LYS A 7 -5.45 13.72 6.74
N THR A 8 -4.34 13.61 6.02
CA THR A 8 -3.95 12.35 5.39
C THR A 8 -2.74 11.74 6.09
N ILE A 9 -2.83 10.45 6.40
CA ILE A 9 -1.70 9.64 6.90
C ILE A 9 -1.39 8.59 5.84
N ILE A 10 -0.14 8.57 5.39
CA ILE A 10 0.37 7.52 4.49
C ILE A 10 1.05 6.46 5.34
N ILE A 11 0.70 5.20 5.13
CA ILE A 11 1.34 4.05 5.77
C ILE A 11 1.87 3.14 4.66
N SER A 12 3.19 3.00 4.59
CA SER A 12 3.88 2.27 3.54
C SER A 12 4.60 1.05 4.10
N GLY A 13 4.22 -0.16 3.69
CA GLY A 13 5.05 -1.35 3.86
C GLY A 13 6.25 -1.28 2.93
N CYS A 14 7.46 -1.41 3.44
CA CYS A 14 8.72 -1.11 2.75
C CYS A 14 9.64 -2.32 2.50
N GLY A 15 9.14 -3.53 2.72
CA GLY A 15 9.82 -4.75 2.34
C GLY A 15 8.91 -5.64 1.51
N GLY A 16 9.48 -6.72 1.01
CA GLY A 16 8.84 -7.47 -0.05
C GLY A 16 7.64 -8.25 0.42
N GLY A 17 6.50 -7.99 -0.21
CA GLY A 17 5.35 -8.88 -0.10
C GLY A 17 4.58 -8.74 1.19
N TYR A 18 5.06 -9.38 2.26
CA TYR A 18 4.39 -9.50 3.55
C TYR A 18 4.54 -8.27 4.46
N ASP A 19 5.40 -7.31 4.13
CA ASP A 19 5.57 -6.10 4.94
C ASP A 19 4.31 -5.25 5.03
N ILE A 20 3.39 -5.42 4.07
CA ILE A 20 2.03 -4.90 4.15
C ILE A 20 1.38 -5.28 5.49
N PHE A 21 1.60 -6.49 6.01
CA PHE A 21 1.05 -6.94 7.28
C PHE A 21 1.65 -6.20 8.49
N GLY A 22 2.94 -5.84 8.43
CA GLY A 22 3.56 -4.98 9.43
C GLY A 22 2.92 -3.60 9.46
N ALA A 23 2.66 -3.02 8.28
CA ALA A 23 1.95 -1.76 8.14
C ALA A 23 0.49 -1.82 8.64
N LEU A 24 -0.20 -2.96 8.49
CA LEU A 24 -1.60 -3.11 8.94
C LEU A 24 -1.78 -2.91 10.44
N LEU A 25 -0.82 -3.29 11.28
CA LEU A 25 -0.91 -3.07 12.73
C LEU A 25 -1.00 -1.57 13.05
N PHE A 26 -0.21 -0.75 12.37
CA PHE A 26 -0.26 0.70 12.49
C PHE A 26 -1.57 1.25 11.95
N TYR A 27 -2.04 0.75 10.82
CA TYR A 27 -3.32 1.14 10.25
C TYR A 27 -4.49 0.94 11.23
N PHE A 28 -4.65 -0.25 11.79
CA PHE A 28 -5.75 -0.52 12.72
C PHE A 28 -5.62 0.27 14.03
N LYS A 29 -4.38 0.43 14.54
CA LYS A 29 -4.12 1.25 15.72
C LYS A 29 -4.55 2.69 15.46
N PHE A 30 -4.04 3.32 14.39
CA PHE A 30 -4.35 4.72 14.10
C PHE A 30 -5.81 4.93 13.72
N LYS A 31 -6.42 3.99 12.99
CA LYS A 31 -7.85 4.05 12.67
C LYS A 31 -8.69 4.03 13.95
N SER A 32 -8.39 3.15 14.91
CA SER A 32 -9.12 3.10 16.18
C SER A 32 -8.90 4.34 17.06
N GLU A 33 -7.67 4.87 17.13
CA GLU A 33 -7.34 6.11 17.85
C GLU A 33 -8.01 7.36 17.24
N ASN A 34 -8.30 7.33 15.94
CA ASN A 34 -8.85 8.48 15.19
C ASN A 34 -10.31 8.29 14.76
N ASN A 35 -11.06 7.35 15.34
CA ASN A 35 -12.45 7.05 14.96
C ASN A 35 -13.41 8.26 14.95
N ASN A 36 -13.09 9.33 15.70
CA ASN A 36 -13.90 10.55 15.78
C ASN A 36 -13.31 11.74 14.97
N ASN A 37 -12.18 11.55 14.29
CA ASN A 37 -11.49 12.58 13.52
C ASN A 37 -11.58 12.28 12.01
N ALA A 38 -11.63 13.33 11.19
CA ALA A 38 -11.55 13.22 9.74
C ALA A 38 -10.09 12.92 9.30
N VAL A 39 -9.67 11.65 9.43
CA VAL A 39 -8.35 11.19 8.96
C VAL A 39 -8.53 10.22 7.80
N LYS A 40 -7.93 10.56 6.65
CA LYS A 40 -7.79 9.65 5.51
C LYS A 40 -6.51 8.84 5.66
N PHE A 41 -6.61 7.53 5.48
CA PHE A 41 -5.46 6.65 5.43
C PHE A 41 -5.18 6.27 3.98
N ILE A 42 -3.92 6.39 3.57
CA ILE A 42 -3.42 5.90 2.28
C ILE A 42 -2.49 4.72 2.58
N LEU A 43 -2.89 3.54 2.13
CA LEU A 43 -2.14 2.30 2.36
C LEU A 43 -1.27 2.00 1.13
N VAL A 44 0.03 1.93 1.34
CA VAL A 44 1.03 1.76 0.29
C VAL A 44 1.86 0.52 0.58
N ASN A 45 2.31 -0.19 -0.44
CA ASN A 45 3.19 -1.34 -0.29
C ASN A 45 4.18 -1.46 -1.44
N TYR A 46 5.42 -1.85 -1.14
CA TYR A 46 6.36 -2.30 -2.15
C TYR A 46 6.00 -3.70 -2.61
N SER A 47 5.49 -3.78 -3.84
CA SER A 47 4.88 -4.97 -4.39
C SER A 47 5.85 -5.80 -5.20
N PHE A 48 5.81 -7.10 -4.95
CA PHE A 48 6.51 -8.14 -5.72
C PHE A 48 5.53 -8.93 -6.61
N THR A 49 4.26 -8.47 -6.69
CA THR A 49 3.24 -9.02 -7.58
C THR A 49 3.73 -8.92 -9.02
N LYS A 50 3.48 -9.99 -9.81
CA LYS A 50 3.85 -10.02 -11.23
C LYS A 50 3.22 -8.83 -11.96
N MET A 51 4.00 -8.16 -12.79
CA MET A 51 3.52 -7.01 -13.59
C MET A 51 2.30 -7.33 -14.45
N SER A 52 2.19 -8.56 -14.96
CA SER A 52 1.00 -8.99 -15.72
C SER A 52 -0.27 -8.89 -14.88
N LEU A 53 -0.22 -9.31 -13.62
CA LEU A 53 -1.36 -9.24 -12.70
C LEU A 53 -1.67 -7.80 -12.27
N LEU A 54 -0.65 -7.00 -11.99
CA LEU A 54 -0.83 -5.57 -11.71
C LEU A 54 -1.51 -4.84 -12.88
N ASN A 55 -1.12 -5.14 -14.11
CA ASN A 55 -1.75 -4.55 -15.30
C ASN A 55 -3.18 -5.04 -15.54
N GLU A 56 -3.48 -6.29 -15.19
CA GLU A 56 -4.79 -6.90 -15.43
C GLU A 56 -5.83 -6.47 -14.39
N TYR A 57 -5.45 -6.38 -13.11
CA TYR A 57 -6.37 -6.19 -12.00
C TYR A 57 -6.20 -4.85 -11.26
N SER A 58 -5.41 -3.91 -11.78
CA SER A 58 -5.17 -2.64 -11.11
C SER A 58 -5.03 -1.48 -12.10
N GLN A 59 -5.29 -0.28 -11.60
CA GLN A 59 -5.13 0.93 -12.39
C GLN A 59 -3.68 1.41 -12.31
N LYS A 60 -2.98 1.46 -13.44
CA LYS A 60 -1.65 2.07 -13.49
C LYS A 60 -1.77 3.59 -13.35
N LEU A 61 -1.02 4.16 -12.40
CA LEU A 61 -1.00 5.60 -12.11
C LEU A 61 0.30 6.26 -12.59
N THR A 62 1.43 5.59 -12.35
CA THR A 62 2.74 6.01 -12.86
C THR A 62 3.50 4.80 -13.40
N ASN A 63 4.75 4.97 -13.83
CA ASN A 63 5.57 3.84 -14.25
C ASN A 63 5.82 2.82 -13.12
N ALA A 64 5.79 3.26 -11.87
CA ALA A 64 6.09 2.43 -10.70
C ALA A 64 4.92 2.34 -9.70
N LEU A 65 3.74 2.90 -10.01
CA LEU A 65 2.60 2.96 -9.08
C LEU A 65 1.33 2.39 -9.71
N TYR A 66 0.66 1.51 -8.96
CA TYR A 66 -0.65 0.99 -9.28
C TYR A 66 -1.63 1.23 -8.13
N ARG A 67 -2.87 1.55 -8.46
CA ARG A 67 -4.01 1.60 -7.53
C ARG A 67 -4.76 0.28 -7.59
N VAL A 68 -4.86 -0.37 -6.45
CA VAL A 68 -5.52 -1.66 -6.24
C VAL A 68 -6.79 -1.40 -5.42
N THR A 69 -7.94 -1.44 -6.08
CA THR A 69 -9.24 -1.23 -5.42
C THR A 69 -9.92 -2.57 -5.11
N PRO A 70 -10.74 -2.64 -4.06
CA PRO A 70 -11.55 -3.84 -3.80
C PRO A 70 -12.39 -4.20 -5.02
N THR A 71 -12.45 -5.50 -5.33
CA THR A 71 -13.28 -6.05 -6.40
C THR A 71 -14.36 -6.93 -5.79
N ILE A 72 -15.55 -6.93 -6.39
CA ILE A 72 -16.75 -7.61 -5.85
C ILE A 72 -16.64 -9.16 -5.96
N SER A 73 -15.59 -9.69 -6.59
CA SER A 73 -15.48 -11.10 -6.96
C SER A 73 -14.09 -11.67 -6.64
N ASP A 74 -13.98 -12.36 -5.50
CA ASP A 74 -12.83 -13.23 -5.18
C ASP A 74 -12.70 -14.42 -6.16
N LYS A 75 -13.67 -14.64 -7.06
CA LYS A 75 -13.60 -15.74 -8.05
C LYS A 75 -12.44 -15.64 -9.03
N HIS A 76 -11.72 -14.51 -9.07
CA HIS A 76 -10.55 -14.30 -9.93
C HIS A 76 -9.21 -14.57 -9.24
N LEU A 77 -9.19 -14.78 -7.92
CA LEU A 77 -7.98 -14.98 -7.15
C LEU A 77 -7.77 -16.48 -6.88
N ASP A 78 -7.17 -17.19 -7.84
CA ASP A 78 -6.61 -18.52 -7.60
C ASP A 78 -5.74 -18.50 -6.32
N GLU A 79 -5.82 -19.53 -5.48
CA GLU A 79 -5.00 -19.69 -4.27
C GLU A 79 -3.49 -19.59 -4.60
N ASN A 80 -3.11 -19.95 -5.82
CA ASN A 80 -1.74 -19.87 -6.32
C ASN A 80 -1.35 -18.47 -6.84
N MET A 81 -2.29 -17.53 -6.89
CA MET A 81 -2.03 -16.16 -7.32
C MET A 81 -1.44 -15.33 -6.17
N TYR A 82 -0.16 -14.96 -6.33
CA TYR A 82 0.52 -14.02 -5.44
C TYR A 82 0.13 -12.58 -5.77
N PHE A 83 -0.88 -12.07 -5.06
CA PHE A 83 -1.31 -10.67 -5.13
C PHE A 83 -1.85 -10.20 -3.76
N PRO A 84 -0.98 -10.03 -2.75
CA PRO A 84 -1.39 -9.74 -1.38
C PRO A 84 -2.14 -8.40 -1.27
N GLU A 85 -1.79 -7.39 -2.06
CA GLU A 85 -2.47 -6.09 -2.03
C GLU A 85 -3.93 -6.20 -2.45
N LEU A 86 -4.25 -7.00 -3.48
CA LEU A 86 -5.63 -7.19 -3.93
C LEU A 86 -6.45 -8.00 -2.91
N ARG A 87 -5.84 -9.04 -2.32
CA ARG A 87 -6.48 -9.82 -1.24
C ARG A 87 -6.83 -8.92 -0.05
N LEU A 88 -5.89 -8.06 0.36
CA LEU A 88 -6.11 -7.14 1.47
C LEU A 88 -7.08 -6.02 1.12
N ALA A 89 -7.05 -5.51 -0.11
CA ALA A 89 -8.03 -4.56 -0.59
C ALA A 89 -9.45 -5.14 -0.46
N ASN A 90 -9.67 -6.36 -0.95
CA ASN A 90 -10.96 -7.05 -0.82
C ASN A 90 -11.35 -7.30 0.64
N GLN A 91 -10.44 -7.83 1.45
CA GLN A 91 -10.72 -8.20 2.84
C GLN A 91 -11.03 -6.99 3.72
N LEU A 92 -10.35 -5.87 3.52
CA LEU A 92 -10.54 -4.65 4.31
C LEU A 92 -11.57 -3.71 3.70
N ASN A 93 -11.97 -3.95 2.45
CA ASN A 93 -12.72 -3.03 1.61
C ASN A 93 -12.06 -1.63 1.56
N GLU A 94 -10.73 -1.62 1.36
CA GLU A 94 -9.90 -0.42 1.31
C GLU A 94 -9.04 -0.40 0.05
N THR A 95 -8.67 0.79 -0.43
CA THR A 95 -7.75 0.92 -1.57
C THR A 95 -6.30 0.81 -1.11
N PHE A 96 -5.51 0.01 -1.84
CA PHE A 96 -4.07 -0.11 -1.66
C PHE A 96 -3.32 0.46 -2.87
N TYR A 97 -2.12 1.00 -2.62
CA TYR A 97 -1.21 1.48 -3.64
C TYR A 97 0.01 0.57 -3.71
N ALA A 98 0.19 -0.09 -4.85
CA ALA A 98 1.29 -1.00 -5.09
C ALA A 98 2.43 -0.26 -5.81
N ILE A 99 3.58 -0.12 -5.14
CA ILE A 99 4.82 0.38 -5.71
C ILE A 99 5.56 -0.81 -6.33
N VAL A 100 5.85 -0.77 -7.62
CA VAL A 100 6.58 -1.85 -8.30
C VAL A 100 7.99 -1.97 -7.71
N CYS A 101 8.29 -3.11 -7.09
CA CYS A 101 9.60 -3.39 -6.52
C CYS A 101 10.40 -4.33 -7.43
N ASN A 102 11.21 -3.75 -8.32
CA ASN A 102 12.20 -4.50 -9.10
C ASN A 102 13.38 -3.59 -9.48
N TYR A 103 14.46 -4.16 -10.01
CA TYR A 103 15.67 -3.41 -10.36
C TYR A 103 15.42 -2.20 -11.29
N GLU A 104 14.43 -2.26 -12.17
CA GLU A 104 14.14 -1.18 -13.12
C GLU A 104 13.43 0.00 -12.44
N TYR A 105 12.46 -0.30 -11.57
CA TYR A 105 11.54 0.68 -10.99
C TYR A 105 11.84 1.06 -9.54
N THR A 106 12.72 0.36 -8.83
CA THR A 106 13.16 0.72 -7.44
C THR A 106 14.26 1.79 -7.43
N LYS A 107 14.45 2.53 -8.53
CA LYS A 107 15.40 3.66 -8.57
C LYS A 107 14.82 4.86 -7.83
N LEU A 108 15.66 5.62 -7.13
CA LEU A 108 15.23 6.76 -6.30
C LEU A 108 14.28 7.73 -7.02
N LYS A 109 14.53 8.00 -8.32
CA LYS A 109 13.67 8.87 -9.13
C LYS A 109 12.20 8.40 -9.20
N PHE A 110 11.98 7.09 -9.29
CA PHE A 110 10.64 6.52 -9.41
C PHE A 110 9.95 6.47 -8.05
N ILE A 111 10.70 6.21 -6.98
CA ILE A 111 10.17 6.28 -5.62
C ILE A 111 9.74 7.71 -5.28
N HIS A 112 10.54 8.71 -5.67
CA HIS A 112 10.17 10.11 -5.52
C HIS A 112 8.90 10.45 -6.30
N GLU A 113 8.85 10.08 -7.58
CA GLU A 113 7.67 10.26 -8.45
C GLU A 113 6.41 9.64 -7.85
N VAL A 114 6.52 8.44 -7.27
CA VAL A 114 5.41 7.73 -6.62
C VAL A 114 4.85 8.53 -5.45
N TYR A 115 5.69 8.94 -4.50
CA TYR A 115 5.20 9.66 -3.32
C TYR A 115 4.72 11.07 -3.69
N GLU A 116 5.38 11.77 -4.61
CA GLU A 116 4.87 13.03 -5.16
C GLU A 116 3.50 12.85 -5.80
N TYR A 117 3.31 11.79 -6.59
CA TYR A 117 2.03 11.51 -7.21
C TYR A 117 0.95 11.29 -6.14
N ILE A 118 1.22 10.46 -5.13
CA ILE A 118 0.27 10.18 -4.04
C ILE A 118 -0.09 11.46 -3.28
N MET A 119 0.91 12.27 -2.90
CA MET A 119 0.71 13.51 -2.14
C MET A 119 -0.01 14.60 -2.94
N ASN A 120 0.07 14.58 -4.28
CA ASN A 120 -0.55 15.60 -5.11
C ASN A 120 -1.91 15.18 -5.67
N ASN A 121 -2.17 13.88 -5.84
CA ASN A 121 -3.34 13.38 -6.56
C ASN A 121 -4.25 12.48 -5.72
N GLU A 122 -3.73 11.82 -4.68
CA GLU A 122 -4.49 10.84 -3.90
C GLU A 122 -4.85 11.35 -2.50
N SER A 123 -4.03 12.23 -1.92
CA SER A 123 -4.38 12.91 -0.68
C SER A 123 -5.34 14.07 -0.97
N GLU A 124 -6.54 14.00 -0.38
CA GLU A 124 -7.56 15.06 -0.46
C GLU A 124 -7.24 16.26 0.46
N SER A 125 -6.15 16.16 1.20
CA SER A 125 -5.74 17.09 2.24
C SER A 125 -4.22 17.06 2.42
N VAL A 126 -3.69 18.00 3.19
CA VAL A 126 -2.26 17.98 3.58
C VAL A 126 -1.91 16.64 4.23
N VAL A 127 -0.83 16.03 3.74
CA VAL A 127 -0.25 14.84 4.36
C VAL A 127 0.41 15.24 5.67
N ASP A 128 -0.13 14.76 6.78
CA ASP A 128 0.34 15.06 8.13
C ASP A 128 1.53 14.17 8.48
N LYS A 129 1.48 12.89 8.07
CA LYS A 129 2.49 11.89 8.41
C LYS A 129 2.67 10.85 7.31
N LEU A 130 3.92 10.41 7.14
CA LEU A 130 4.31 9.25 6.35
C LEU A 130 5.01 8.25 7.26
N TYR A 131 4.45 7.05 7.38
CA TYR A 131 5.04 5.93 8.10
C TYR A 131 5.64 4.95 7.10
N LEU A 132 6.96 4.75 7.16
CA LEU A 132 7.68 3.72 6.41
C LEU A 132 7.91 2.54 7.34
N VAL A 133 7.32 1.40 7.02
CA VAL A 133 7.30 0.20 7.87
C VAL A 133 8.06 -0.91 7.18
N GLY A 134 9.27 -1.21 7.65
CA GLY A 134 10.01 -2.40 7.24
C GLY A 134 9.82 -3.55 8.23
N CYS A 135 9.60 -4.76 7.73
CA CYS A 135 9.60 -6.01 8.49
C CYS A 135 10.87 -6.78 8.15
N GLY A 136 12.00 -6.37 8.75
CA GLY A 136 13.22 -7.17 8.72
C GLY A 136 13.07 -8.40 9.62
N SER A 137 12.67 -9.53 9.05
CA SER A 137 12.98 -10.86 9.58
C SER A 137 13.30 -11.79 8.42
N ASP A 138 14.57 -11.77 7.99
CA ASP A 138 15.12 -12.80 7.13
C ASP A 138 15.25 -14.09 7.96
N ILE A 139 14.19 -14.90 7.99
CA ILE A 139 14.27 -16.24 8.59
C ILE A 139 14.67 -17.22 7.50
N LEU A 140 15.97 -17.55 7.43
CA LEU A 140 16.46 -18.69 6.67
C LEU A 140 16.07 -19.98 7.41
N LEU A 141 14.94 -20.59 7.04
CA LEU A 141 14.60 -21.93 7.51
C LEU A 141 15.19 -22.96 6.55
N THR A 142 16.29 -23.59 6.96
CA THR A 142 16.77 -24.84 6.32
C THR A 142 16.13 -26.02 7.05
N GLY A 143 15.32 -26.81 6.33
CA GLY A 143 14.80 -28.10 6.83
C GLY A 143 15.64 -29.26 6.29
N ASN A 144 15.77 -30.32 7.09
CA ASN A 144 16.22 -31.65 6.64
C ASN A 144 15.07 -32.40 5.97
#